data_AF-A0A954PMX2-F1
#
_entry.id   AF-A0A954PMX2-F1
#
_cell.length_a   1.000
_cell.length_b   1.000
_cell.length_c   1.000
_cell.angle_alpha   90.00
_cell.angle_beta   90.00
_cell.angle_gamma   90.00
#
_symmetry.space_group_name_H-M   'P 1'
#
loop_
_entity.id
_entity.type
_entity.pdbx_description
1 polymer ?
#
loop_
_entity_poly.entity_id
_entity_poly.type
_entity_poly.pdbx_seq_one_letter_code
_entity_poly.pdbx_strand_id
1 'polypeptide(L)'
;PQSVVIREGEVGDKFYLIRKGAVTVRRGTPPVTLATLSEGDFFGEMALLTGQPRNASVQTLGETELYSLSQEQFRDAISQQASFETEIRNSLFDRQ
;
A
#
# COMPACT_ATOMS: atom_id res chain seq x y z
N PRO A 1 -12.86 -5.15 -13.22
CA PRO A 1 -12.92 -6.47 -12.55
C PRO A 1 -12.14 -6.44 -11.23
N GLN A 2 -12.52 -7.25 -10.24
CA GLN A 2 -11.80 -7.32 -8.97
C GLN A 2 -10.52 -8.14 -9.13
N SER A 3 -9.37 -7.55 -8.80
CA SER A 3 -8.04 -8.12 -8.97
C SER A 3 -7.23 -7.99 -7.69
N VAL A 4 -6.45 -9.02 -7.34
CA VAL A 4 -5.51 -8.97 -6.22
C VAL A 4 -4.25 -8.24 -6.66
N VAL A 5 -3.90 -7.16 -5.96
CA VAL A 5 -2.72 -6.32 -6.24
C VAL A 5 -1.53 -6.71 -5.37
N ILE A 6 -1.80 -7.06 -4.11
CA ILE A 6 -0.81 -7.52 -3.13
C ILE A 6 -1.37 -8.75 -2.44
N ARG A 7 -0.53 -9.76 -2.18
CA ARG A 7 -0.87 -10.86 -1.26
C ARG A 7 -0.10 -10.73 0.05
N GLU A 8 -0.78 -11.01 1.14
CA GLU A 8 -0.17 -11.14 2.46
C GLU A 8 0.93 -12.21 2.43
N GLY A 9 2.04 -11.93 3.11
CA GLY A 9 3.19 -12.82 3.22
C GLY A 9 4.20 -12.74 2.06
N GLU A 10 3.88 -12.06 0.95
CA GLU A 10 4.83 -11.86 -0.15
C GLU A 10 5.93 -10.85 0.22
N VAL A 11 7.06 -10.92 -0.49
CA VAL A 11 8.09 -9.88 -0.40
C VAL A 11 7.54 -8.58 -1.02
N GLY A 12 7.72 -7.45 -0.32
CA GLY A 12 7.32 -6.15 -0.84
C GLY A 12 8.40 -5.51 -1.71
N ASP A 13 8.06 -5.24 -2.97
CA ASP A 13 8.95 -4.66 -3.98
C ASP A 13 8.45 -3.32 -4.55
N LYS A 14 7.19 -2.97 -4.31
CA LYS A 14 6.51 -1.79 -4.85
C LYS A 14 5.60 -1.08 -3.85
N PHE A 15 5.50 0.23 -4.03
CA PHE A 15 4.51 1.13 -3.42
C PHE A 15 3.44 1.47 -4.47
N TYR A 16 2.21 1.71 -4.04
CA TYR A 16 1.10 2.06 -4.93
C TYR A 16 0.32 3.28 -4.44
N LEU A 17 -0.02 4.18 -5.36
CA LEU A 17 -0.94 5.31 -5.16
C LEU A 17 -2.18 5.10 -6.03
N ILE A 18 -3.36 5.30 -5.45
CA ILE A 18 -4.63 5.13 -6.16
C ILE A 18 -4.93 6.39 -6.95
N ARG A 19 -4.81 6.29 -8.28
CA ARG A 19 -5.15 7.40 -9.19
C ARG A 19 -6.66 7.48 -9.44
N LYS A 20 -7.34 6.35 -9.48
CA LYS A 20 -8.79 6.24 -9.67
C LYS A 20 -9.29 4.90 -9.15
N GLY A 21 -10.52 4.86 -8.62
CA GLY A 21 -11.15 3.64 -8.14
C GLY A 21 -10.90 3.39 -6.65
N ALA A 22 -11.06 2.14 -6.22
CA ALA A 22 -10.94 1.77 -4.81
C ALA A 22 -10.40 0.34 -4.62
N VAL A 23 -9.83 0.08 -3.44
CA VAL A 23 -9.30 -1.22 -3.02
C VAL A 23 -9.69 -1.53 -1.57
N THR A 24 -9.75 -2.82 -1.22
CA THR A 24 -9.85 -3.27 0.17
C THR A 24 -8.56 -3.90 0.65
N VAL A 25 -8.17 -3.58 1.88
CA VAL A 25 -7.05 -4.19 2.60
C VAL A 25 -7.60 -5.27 3.52
N ARG A 26 -7.08 -6.50 3.42
CA ARG A 26 -7.54 -7.66 4.19
C ARG A 26 -6.37 -8.43 4.79
N ARG A 27 -6.52 -8.95 6.00
CA ARG A 27 -5.47 -9.72 6.69
C ARG A 27 -6.02 -11.01 7.32
N GLY A 28 -5.21 -12.05 7.33
CA GLY A 28 -5.43 -13.28 8.09
C GLY A 28 -6.22 -14.36 7.34
N THR A 29 -6.44 -15.48 8.04
CA THR A 29 -7.25 -16.61 7.57
C THR A 29 -8.18 -17.07 8.71
N PRO A 30 -9.50 -16.85 8.63
CA PRO A 30 -10.22 -16.21 7.52
C PRO A 30 -9.88 -14.71 7.37
N PRO A 31 -9.92 -14.15 6.16
CA PRO A 31 -9.53 -12.77 5.91
C PRO A 31 -10.53 -11.77 6.51
N VAL A 32 -10.03 -10.84 7.32
CA VAL A 32 -10.79 -9.71 7.88
C VAL A 32 -10.46 -8.44 7.11
N THR A 33 -11.47 -7.63 6.77
CA THR A 33 -11.24 -6.32 6.12
C THR A 33 -10.77 -5.31 7.15
N LEU A 34 -9.60 -4.73 6.92
CA LEU A 34 -8.99 -3.72 7.79
C LEU A 34 -9.37 -2.31 7.36
N ALA A 35 -9.39 -2.06 6.04
CA ALA A 35 -9.67 -0.75 5.48
C ALA A 35 -10.21 -0.85 4.04
N THR A 36 -10.89 0.21 3.61
CA THR A 36 -11.15 0.49 2.19
C THR A 36 -10.45 1.78 1.84
N LEU A 37 -9.66 1.77 0.77
CA LEU A 37 -8.87 2.90 0.29
C LEU A 37 -9.39 3.33 -1.09
N SER A 38 -9.32 4.62 -1.37
CA SER A 38 -9.89 5.28 -2.55
C SER A 38 -8.89 6.23 -3.21
N GLU A 39 -9.33 7.01 -4.19
CA GLU A 39 -8.48 7.95 -4.91
C GLU A 39 -7.71 8.90 -3.96
N GLY A 40 -6.41 9.04 -4.19
CA GLY A 40 -5.49 9.80 -3.34
C GLY A 40 -4.84 8.96 -2.23
N ASP A 41 -5.45 7.85 -1.82
CA ASP A 41 -4.86 6.95 -0.83
C ASP A 41 -3.74 6.09 -1.44
N PHE A 42 -2.85 5.59 -0.56
CA PHE A 42 -1.75 4.73 -0.94
C PHE A 42 -1.66 3.46 -0.07
N PHE A 43 -0.94 2.47 -0.58
CA PHE A 43 -0.67 1.22 0.13
C PHE A 43 0.64 0.55 -0.30
N GLY A 44 1.10 -0.38 0.53
CA GLY A 44 2.30 -1.18 0.27
C GLY A 44 3.59 -0.59 0.84
N GLU A 45 3.53 0.57 1.48
CA GLU A 45 4.63 1.26 2.14
C GLU A 45 5.25 0.45 3.29
N MET A 46 4.42 -0.27 4.06
CA MET A 46 4.84 -1.02 5.26
C MET A 46 6.02 -1.94 5.00
N ALA A 47 5.93 -2.77 3.95
CA ALA A 47 6.95 -3.76 3.64
C ALA A 47 8.26 -3.10 3.17
N LEU A 48 8.17 -1.96 2.47
CA LEU A 48 9.34 -1.25 1.96
C LEU A 48 10.13 -0.55 3.08
N LEU A 49 9.41 -0.03 4.08
CA LEU A 49 9.97 0.71 5.21
C LEU A 49 10.51 -0.21 6.30
N THR A 50 9.79 -1.29 6.60
CA THR A 50 10.15 -2.21 7.70
C THR A 50 11.03 -3.37 7.25
N GLY A 51 11.09 -3.64 5.94
CA GLY A 51 11.75 -4.83 5.40
C GLY A 51 11.00 -6.14 5.69
N GLN A 52 9.84 -6.09 6.34
CA GLN A 52 9.01 -7.26 6.61
C GLN A 52 8.18 -7.64 5.37
N PRO A 53 7.72 -8.91 5.26
CA PRO A 53 6.76 -9.30 4.24
C PRO A 53 5.48 -8.45 4.27
N ARG A 54 4.71 -8.47 3.17
CA ARG A 54 3.42 -7.80 3.05
C ARG A 54 2.51 -8.24 4.20
N ASN A 55 2.11 -7.29 5.04
CA ASN A 55 1.32 -7.55 6.25
C ASN A 55 -0.18 -7.79 5.97
N ALA A 56 -0.64 -7.57 4.74
CA ALA A 56 -2.03 -7.71 4.33
C ALA A 56 -2.13 -7.89 2.81
N SER A 57 -3.23 -8.49 2.36
CA SER A 57 -3.61 -8.54 0.96
C SER A 57 -4.39 -7.29 0.56
N VAL A 58 -4.23 -6.85 -0.70
CA VAL A 58 -4.97 -5.71 -1.25
C VAL A 58 -5.66 -6.15 -2.54
N GLN A 59 -6.97 -5.87 -2.65
CA GLN A 59 -7.79 -6.26 -3.79
C GLN A 59 -8.61 -5.08 -4.31
N THR A 60 -8.69 -4.90 -5.63
CA THR A 60 -9.53 -3.86 -6.24
C THR A 60 -11.02 -4.17 -6.04
N LEU A 61 -11.81 -3.13 -5.81
CA LEU A 61 -13.26 -3.23 -5.72
C LEU A 61 -13.97 -3.12 -7.08
N GLY A 62 -13.27 -2.58 -8.09
CA GLY A 62 -13.77 -2.37 -9.44
C GLY A 62 -12.65 -2.05 -10.42
N GLU A 63 -12.94 -1.26 -11.44
CA GLU A 63 -11.89 -0.66 -12.29
C GLU A 63 -11.07 0.34 -11.46
N THR A 64 -9.76 0.09 -11.41
CA THR A 64 -8.84 0.86 -10.57
C THR A 64 -7.58 1.16 -11.38
N GLU A 65 -7.14 2.42 -11.35
CA GLU A 65 -5.89 2.88 -11.92
C GLU A 65 -4.92 3.20 -10.79
N LEU A 66 -3.71 2.64 -10.88
CA LEU A 66 -2.67 2.78 -9.86
C LEU A 66 -1.41 3.36 -10.49
N TYR A 67 -0.79 4.31 -9.81
CA TYR A 67 0.63 4.56 -10.00
C TYR A 67 1.44 3.66 -9.07
N SER A 68 2.61 3.24 -9.52
CA SER A 68 3.51 2.43 -8.71
C SER A 68 4.93 2.97 -8.75
N LEU A 69 5.60 2.92 -7.60
CA LEU A 69 7.05 3.15 -7.49
C LEU A 69 7.72 1.82 -7.13
N SER A 70 8.88 1.55 -7.74
CA SER A 70 9.77 0.50 -7.26
C SER A 70 10.26 0.82 -5.84
N GLN A 71 10.78 -0.17 -5.13
CA GLN A 71 11.39 0.05 -3.81
C GLN A 71 12.47 1.14 -3.83
N GLU A 72 13.31 1.17 -4.87
CA GLU A 72 14.36 2.18 -5.04
C GLU A 72 13.74 3.57 -5.25
N GLN A 73 12.82 3.71 -6.20
CA GLN A 73 12.13 4.97 -6.48
C GLN A 73 11.37 5.50 -5.26
N PHE A 74 10.77 4.60 -4.48
CA PHE A 74 10.09 4.96 -3.25
C PHE A 74 11.08 5.49 -2.19
N ARG A 75 12.24 4.84 -2.03
CA ARG A 75 13.31 5.29 -1.12
C ARG A 75 13.89 6.65 -1.52
N ASP A 76 14.06 6.86 -2.81
CA ASP A 76 14.51 8.15 -3.33
C ASP A 76 13.46 9.24 -3.06
N ALA A 77 12.18 8.95 -3.30
CA ALA A 77 11.09 9.89 -3.08
C ALA A 77 10.96 10.32 -1.60
N ILE A 78 11.05 9.37 -0.66
CA ILE A 78 10.99 9.71 0.77
C ILE A 78 12.21 10.52 1.23
N SER A 79 13.40 10.28 0.67
CA SER A 79 14.62 10.98 1.08
C SER A 79 14.71 12.41 0.54
N GLN A 80 14.08 12.68 -0.61
CA GLN A 80 14.12 14.00 -1.25
C GLN A 80 13.06 14.97 -0.71
N GLN A 81 11.98 14.47 -0.11
CA GLN A 81 10.84 15.28 0.26
C GLN A 81 10.35 14.99 1.68
N ALA A 82 10.78 15.84 2.62
CA ALA A 82 10.46 15.70 4.05
C ALA A 82 8.95 15.66 4.35
N SER A 83 8.12 16.36 3.56
CA SER A 83 6.66 16.32 3.72
C SER A 83 6.08 14.94 3.42
N PHE A 84 6.58 14.27 2.37
CA PHE A 84 6.12 12.95 1.98
C PHE A 84 6.56 11.90 3.00
N GLU A 85 7.81 11.99 3.49
CA GLU A 85 8.27 11.13 4.58
C GLU A 85 7.38 11.25 5.83
N THR A 86 7.00 12.47 6.20
CA THR A 86 6.14 12.73 7.36
C THR A 86 4.75 12.12 7.17
N GLU A 87 4.14 12.29 6.00
CA GLU A 87 2.84 11.71 5.67
C GLU A 87 2.85 10.19 5.73
N ILE A 88 3.88 9.57 5.13
CA ILE A 88 4.08 8.12 5.19
C ILE A 88 4.23 7.66 6.64
N ARG A 89 5.09 8.31 7.44
CA ARG A 89 5.29 7.94 8.85
C ARG A 89 4.00 8.05 9.66
N ASN A 90 3.23 9.12 9.50
CA ASN A 90 1.94 9.30 10.18
C ASN A 90 0.98 8.16 9.83
N SER A 91 0.90 7.80 8.55
CA SER A 91 0.04 6.70 8.11
C SER A 91 0.42 5.34 8.72
N LEU A 92 1.70 5.12 9.05
CA LEU A 92 2.13 3.88 9.72
C LEU A 92 1.54 3.77 11.12
N PHE A 93 1.46 4.89 11.85
CA PHE A 93 0.93 4.92 13.21
C PHE A 93 -0.57 4.63 13.22
N ASP A 94 -1.31 5.13 12.23
CA ASP A 94 -2.76 4.91 12.13
C ASP A 94 -3.12 3.47 11.73
N ARG A 95 -2.17 2.71 11.18
CA ARG A 95 -2.37 1.37 10.62
C ARG A 95 -1.86 0.22 11.52
N GLN A 96 -1.31 0.54 12.70
CA GLN A 96 -0.94 -0.42 13.75
C GLN A 96 -2.10 -0.69 14.70
#